data_AF-A0A5D3JYK7-F1
#
_entry.id   AF-A0A5D3JYK7-F1
#
_cell.length_a   1.000
_cell.length_b   1.000
_cell.length_c   1.000
_cell.angle_alpha   90.00
_cell.angle_beta   90.00
_cell.angle_gamma   90.00
#
_symmetry.space_group_name_H-M   'P 1'
#
loop_
_entity.id
_entity.type
_entity.pdbx_description
1 polymer ?
#
loop_
_entity_poly.entity_id
_entity_poly.type
_entity_poly.pdbx_seq_one_letter_code
_entity_poly.pdbx_strand_id
1 'polypeptide(L)'
;MAIINETAIQLKQSTILQTDRTRRATEYEAQLSQLRNEWQFASAKLASAQRLPSTEMRERLRELNRTAGYLQRQIEDLVRKEELASIVADISTRKDALNNQINQLRSDNDRLEASQERQLTRAKTLIADEVRDLLRHDLRRQDSFENPRNIQFDFASNTITVDGHTYFSASSRVILKSSFFLGFFAAATKDASFRHPRFVMIDTIEDKGMEPERSHNFQNQILRKSQEAIVDHQIIYATAMISPELDDENYLVGRYYTRDEPTLAIET
;
A
#
# COMPACT_ATOMS: atom_id res chain seq x y z
N MET A 1 -64.59 25.72 -127.47
CA MET A 1 -65.25 25.19 -126.26
C MET A 1 -64.28 24.57 -125.24
N ALA A 2 -63.03 24.24 -125.56
CA ALA A 2 -62.06 23.67 -124.59
C ALA A 2 -61.38 24.72 -123.66
N ILE A 3 -61.08 25.91 -124.18
CA ILE A 3 -60.25 26.93 -123.50
C ILE A 3 -60.97 27.65 -122.34
N ILE A 4 -62.30 27.75 -122.40
CA ILE A 4 -63.12 28.42 -121.36
C ILE A 4 -63.27 27.53 -120.11
N ASN A 5 -63.30 26.20 -120.28
CA ASN A 5 -63.40 25.28 -119.16
C ASN A 5 -62.06 25.15 -118.40
N GLU A 6 -60.95 25.22 -119.14
CA GLU A 6 -59.60 25.10 -118.59
C GLU A 6 -59.17 26.34 -117.77
N THR A 7 -59.53 27.55 -118.20
CA THR A 7 -59.28 28.79 -117.45
C THR A 7 -60.14 28.90 -116.18
N ALA A 8 -61.38 28.42 -116.22
CA ALA A 8 -62.24 28.34 -115.03
C ALA A 8 -61.70 27.33 -113.99
N ILE A 9 -61.16 26.19 -114.45
CA ILE A 9 -60.48 25.20 -113.59
C ILE A 9 -59.20 25.80 -112.98
N GLN A 10 -58.39 26.50 -113.76
CA GLN A 10 -57.16 27.16 -113.27
C GLN A 10 -57.45 28.27 -112.26
N LEU A 11 -58.50 29.07 -112.48
CA LEU A 11 -58.89 30.12 -111.52
C LEU A 11 -59.35 29.49 -110.19
N LYS A 12 -60.19 28.46 -110.25
CA LYS A 12 -60.64 27.72 -109.06
C LYS A 12 -59.48 27.06 -108.32
N GLN A 13 -58.53 26.45 -109.04
CA GLN A 13 -57.30 25.90 -108.45
C GLN A 13 -56.43 26.98 -107.81
N SER A 14 -56.29 28.14 -108.43
CA SER A 14 -55.56 29.29 -107.88
C SER A 14 -56.22 29.85 -106.62
N THR A 15 -57.55 29.98 -106.61
CA THR A 15 -58.29 30.43 -105.43
C THR A 15 -58.13 29.45 -104.26
N ILE A 16 -58.19 28.15 -104.53
CA ILE A 16 -57.95 27.08 -103.53
C ILE A 16 -56.51 27.15 -103.01
N LEU A 17 -55.52 27.34 -103.89
CA LEU A 17 -54.11 27.51 -103.51
C LEU A 17 -53.88 28.76 -102.66
N GLN A 18 -54.54 29.86 -102.96
CA GLN A 18 -54.44 31.09 -102.16
C GLN A 18 -55.12 30.91 -100.80
N THR A 19 -56.28 30.25 -100.73
CA THR A 19 -56.92 29.96 -99.44
C THR A 19 -56.06 29.04 -98.58
N ASP A 20 -55.43 28.01 -99.17
CA ASP A 20 -54.50 27.14 -98.42
C ASP A 20 -53.25 27.90 -97.96
N ARG A 21 -52.70 28.79 -98.79
CA ARG A 21 -51.57 29.65 -98.40
C ARG A 21 -51.91 30.60 -97.26
N THR A 22 -53.08 31.24 -97.29
CA THR A 22 -53.53 32.13 -96.21
C THR A 22 -53.80 31.34 -94.92
N ARG A 23 -54.35 30.13 -95.02
CA ARG A 23 -54.52 29.21 -93.88
C ARG A 23 -53.17 28.80 -93.29
N ARG A 24 -52.20 28.44 -94.13
CA ARG A 24 -50.85 28.09 -93.67
C ARG A 24 -50.10 29.28 -93.07
N ALA A 25 -50.26 30.48 -93.64
CA ALA A 25 -49.67 31.70 -93.09
C ALA A 25 -50.22 32.00 -91.69
N THR A 26 -51.53 31.88 -91.49
CA THR A 26 -52.17 32.07 -90.18
C THR A 26 -51.80 30.97 -89.18
N GLU A 27 -51.68 29.71 -89.63
CA GLU A 27 -51.15 28.61 -88.80
C GLU A 27 -49.69 28.88 -88.38
N TYR A 28 -48.82 29.31 -89.30
CA TYR A 28 -47.43 29.62 -88.98
C TYR A 28 -47.28 30.86 -88.09
N GLU A 29 -48.12 31.88 -88.24
CA GLU A 29 -48.15 33.04 -87.33
C GLU A 29 -48.57 32.64 -85.92
N ALA A 30 -49.57 31.78 -85.79
CA ALA A 30 -49.99 31.23 -84.50
C ALA A 30 -48.86 30.40 -83.85
N GLN A 31 -48.20 29.54 -84.62
CA GLN A 31 -47.05 28.77 -84.15
C GLN A 31 -45.87 29.66 -83.74
N LEU A 32 -45.59 30.72 -84.50
CA LEU A 32 -44.51 31.67 -84.19
C LEU A 32 -44.81 32.44 -82.91
N SER A 33 -46.07 32.84 -82.70
CA SER A 33 -46.52 33.48 -81.47
C SER A 33 -46.36 32.55 -80.26
N GLN A 34 -46.77 31.28 -80.40
CA GLN A 34 -46.61 30.27 -79.36
C GLN A 34 -45.13 30.04 -79.03
N LEU A 35 -44.28 29.82 -80.04
CA LEU A 35 -42.85 29.61 -79.83
C LEU A 35 -42.17 30.82 -79.17
N ARG A 36 -42.58 32.04 -79.52
CA ARG A 36 -42.07 33.27 -78.87
C ARG A 36 -42.45 33.33 -77.40
N ASN A 37 -43.70 33.01 -77.05
CA ASN A 37 -44.14 32.98 -75.66
C ASN A 37 -43.40 31.89 -74.86
N GLU A 38 -43.24 30.70 -75.44
CA GLU A 38 -42.48 29.60 -74.82
C GLU A 38 -41.01 29.99 -74.63
N TRP A 39 -40.38 30.60 -75.63
CA TRP A 39 -39.01 31.10 -75.52
C TRP A 39 -38.88 32.18 -74.44
N GLN A 40 -39.82 33.12 -74.39
CA GLN A 40 -39.79 34.22 -73.42
C GLN A 40 -40.01 33.71 -71.98
N PHE A 41 -40.88 32.71 -71.80
CA PHE A 41 -41.07 32.03 -70.52
C PHE A 41 -39.84 31.21 -70.11
N ALA A 42 -39.27 30.43 -71.03
CA ALA A 42 -38.06 29.64 -70.80
C ALA A 42 -36.85 30.54 -70.49
N SER A 43 -36.72 31.66 -71.19
CA SER A 43 -35.68 32.68 -70.97
C SER A 43 -35.83 33.36 -69.61
N ALA A 44 -37.05 33.75 -69.23
CA ALA A 44 -37.31 34.31 -67.89
C ALA A 44 -37.01 33.31 -66.77
N LYS A 45 -37.37 32.04 -66.97
CA LYS A 45 -37.08 30.94 -66.04
C LYS A 45 -35.57 30.71 -65.90
N LEU A 46 -34.84 30.66 -67.01
CA LEU A 46 -33.37 30.55 -67.01
C LEU A 46 -32.71 31.75 -66.32
N ALA A 47 -33.15 32.98 -66.62
CA ALA A 47 -32.64 34.19 -65.99
C ALA A 47 -32.88 34.21 -64.47
N SER A 48 -34.01 33.67 -64.00
CA SER A 48 -34.30 33.54 -62.57
C SER A 48 -33.43 32.49 -61.87
N ALA A 49 -33.15 31.37 -62.54
CA ALA A 49 -32.31 30.28 -62.02
C ALA A 49 -30.81 30.63 -62.08
N GLN A 50 -30.40 31.42 -63.07
CA GLN A 50 -29.04 31.95 -63.23
C GLN A 50 -28.78 33.22 -62.41
N ARG A 51 -29.73 33.68 -61.58
CA ARG A 51 -29.42 34.69 -60.56
C ARG A 51 -28.38 34.10 -59.62
N LEU A 52 -27.11 34.43 -59.89
CA LEU A 52 -26.05 34.23 -58.92
C LEU A 52 -26.52 34.84 -57.59
N PRO A 53 -26.28 34.20 -56.44
CA PRO A 53 -26.62 34.78 -55.15
C PRO A 53 -26.13 36.22 -55.12
N SER A 54 -26.98 37.15 -54.68
CA SER A 54 -26.62 38.57 -54.61
C SER A 54 -25.31 38.72 -53.84
N THR A 55 -24.52 39.75 -54.16
CA THR A 55 -23.24 40.00 -53.48
C THR A 55 -23.40 39.96 -51.96
N GLU A 56 -24.50 40.50 -51.43
CA GLU A 56 -24.89 40.47 -50.02
C GLU A 56 -25.12 39.04 -49.47
N MET A 57 -25.82 38.17 -50.21
CA MET A 57 -26.06 36.78 -49.80
C MET A 57 -24.74 35.98 -49.79
N ARG A 58 -23.82 36.27 -50.73
CA ARG A 58 -22.47 35.66 -50.73
C ARG A 58 -21.61 36.16 -49.59
N GLU A 59 -21.68 37.44 -49.26
CA GLU A 59 -21.01 38.04 -48.10
C GLU A 59 -21.46 37.33 -46.81
N ARG A 60 -22.78 37.18 -46.64
CA ARG A 60 -23.37 36.51 -45.49
C ARG A 60 -23.02 35.03 -45.39
N LEU A 61 -22.95 34.33 -46.52
CA LEU A 61 -22.48 32.94 -46.56
C LEU A 61 -21.00 32.83 -46.18
N ARG A 62 -20.15 33.75 -46.64
CA ARG A 62 -18.73 33.80 -46.24
C ARG A 62 -18.58 34.05 -44.74
N GLU A 63 -19.37 34.97 -44.20
CA GLU A 63 -19.36 35.27 -42.77
C GLU A 63 -19.83 34.08 -41.93
N LEU A 64 -20.91 33.40 -42.33
CA LEU A 64 -21.38 32.17 -41.69
C LEU A 64 -20.32 31.07 -41.74
N ASN A 65 -19.65 30.86 -42.88
CA ASN A 65 -18.58 29.88 -43.00
C ASN A 65 -17.37 30.23 -42.12
N ARG A 66 -17.00 31.51 -42.01
CA ARG A 66 -15.93 31.96 -41.12
C ARG A 66 -16.28 31.69 -39.65
N THR A 67 -17.52 31.98 -39.28
CA THR A 67 -18.03 31.75 -37.93
C THR A 67 -18.11 30.26 -37.61
N ALA A 68 -18.57 29.43 -38.55
CA ALA A 68 -18.58 27.97 -38.40
C ALA A 68 -17.16 27.42 -38.19
N GLY A 69 -16.17 27.88 -38.95
CA GLY A 69 -14.76 27.49 -38.76
C GLY A 69 -14.15 27.99 -37.46
N TYR A 70 -14.63 29.12 -36.91
CA TYR A 70 -14.23 29.58 -35.58
C TYR A 70 -14.84 28.72 -34.48
N LEU A 71 -16.15 28.44 -34.56
CA LEU A 71 -16.86 27.58 -33.61
C LEU A 71 -16.29 26.16 -33.62
N GLN A 72 -15.95 25.61 -34.79
CA GLN A 72 -15.32 24.29 -34.90
C GLN A 72 -13.98 24.25 -34.15
N ARG A 73 -13.13 25.26 -34.33
CA ARG A 73 -11.86 25.36 -33.58
C ARG A 73 -12.07 25.52 -32.08
N GLN A 74 -13.11 26.27 -31.67
CA GLN A 74 -13.46 26.39 -30.26
C GLN A 74 -13.89 25.04 -29.67
N ILE A 75 -14.68 24.26 -30.41
CA ILE A 75 -15.08 22.90 -30.00
C ILE A 75 -13.84 22.02 -29.82
N GLU A 76 -12.92 22.01 -30.78
CA GLU A 76 -11.67 21.22 -30.70
C GLU A 76 -10.77 21.66 -29.53
N ASP A 77 -10.73 22.95 -29.21
CA ASP A 77 -10.01 23.46 -28.04
C ASP A 77 -10.68 23.06 -26.72
N LEU A 78 -12.02 23.12 -26.66
CA LEU A 78 -12.79 22.70 -25.49
C LEU A 78 -12.65 21.20 -25.21
N VAL A 79 -12.69 20.36 -26.25
CA VAL A 79 -12.49 18.90 -26.11
C VAL A 79 -11.10 18.59 -25.54
N ARG A 80 -10.04 19.23 -26.04
CA ARG A 80 -8.68 19.05 -25.49
C ARG A 80 -8.58 19.51 -24.04
N LYS A 81 -9.26 20.59 -23.67
CA LYS A 81 -9.30 21.08 -22.28
C LYS A 81 -10.06 20.13 -21.36
N GLU A 82 -11.15 19.53 -21.85
CA GLU A 82 -11.91 18.52 -21.11
C GLU A 82 -11.06 17.27 -20.83
N GLU A 83 -10.33 16.77 -21.83
CA GLU A 83 -9.40 15.64 -21.65
C GLU A 83 -8.34 15.93 -20.58
N LEU A 84 -7.72 17.12 -20.65
CA LEU A 84 -6.75 17.56 -19.64
C LEU A 84 -7.37 17.67 -18.25
N ALA A 85 -8.57 18.23 -18.16
CA ALA A 85 -9.30 18.35 -16.88
C ALA A 85 -9.62 16.97 -16.28
N SER A 86 -10.00 15.99 -17.11
CA SER A 86 -10.23 14.60 -16.68
C SER A 86 -8.96 13.96 -16.14
N ILE A 87 -7.82 14.11 -16.82
CA ILE A 87 -6.54 13.58 -16.36
C ILE A 87 -6.13 14.21 -15.01
N VAL A 88 -6.31 15.54 -14.88
CA VAL A 88 -6.02 16.24 -13.62
C VAL A 88 -6.92 15.76 -12.50
N ALA A 89 -8.21 15.55 -12.76
CA ALA A 89 -9.15 15.01 -11.77
C ALA A 89 -8.77 13.59 -11.32
N ASP A 90 -8.38 12.72 -12.25
CA ASP A 90 -7.93 11.36 -11.95
C ASP A 90 -6.65 11.37 -11.09
N ILE A 91 -5.67 12.20 -11.46
CA ILE A 91 -4.42 12.35 -10.70
C ILE A 91 -4.71 12.90 -9.30
N SER A 92 -5.60 13.89 -9.17
CA SER A 92 -6.01 14.44 -7.89
C SER A 92 -6.65 13.37 -7.00
N THR A 93 -7.57 12.59 -7.56
CA THR A 93 -8.25 11.51 -6.84
C THR A 93 -7.26 10.45 -6.36
N ARG A 94 -6.32 10.04 -7.20
CA ARG A 94 -5.25 9.09 -6.82
C ARG A 94 -4.34 9.66 -5.74
N LYS A 95 -3.97 10.93 -5.85
CA LYS A 95 -3.16 11.63 -4.85
C LYS A 95 -3.87 11.65 -3.49
N ASP A 96 -5.16 11.95 -3.46
CA ASP A 96 -5.94 11.99 -2.22
C ASP A 96 -6.08 10.60 -1.61
N ALA A 97 -6.31 9.56 -2.42
CA ALA A 97 -6.32 8.18 -1.96
C ALA A 97 -4.97 7.74 -1.35
N LEU A 98 -3.85 8.07 -2.02
CA LEU A 98 -2.51 7.78 -1.52
C LEU A 98 -2.20 8.55 -0.23
N ASN A 99 -2.60 9.82 -0.14
CA ASN A 99 -2.42 10.62 1.08
C ASN A 99 -3.20 10.02 2.26
N ASN A 100 -4.42 9.55 2.04
CA ASN A 100 -5.21 8.87 3.06
C ASN A 100 -4.52 7.57 3.52
N GLN A 101 -3.96 6.79 2.59
CA GLN A 101 -3.18 5.59 2.93
C GLN A 101 -1.92 5.92 3.72
N ILE A 102 -1.18 6.97 3.33
CA ILE A 102 0.02 7.43 4.05
C ILE A 102 -0.34 7.83 5.48
N ASN A 103 -1.42 8.58 5.66
CA ASN A 103 -1.87 9.01 6.98
C ASN A 103 -2.28 7.83 7.85
N GLN A 104 -3.00 6.86 7.28
CA GLN A 104 -3.37 5.63 7.98
C GLN A 104 -2.13 4.84 8.42
N LEU A 105 -1.19 4.59 7.50
CA LEU A 105 0.04 3.85 7.79
C LEU A 105 0.90 4.55 8.86
N ARG A 106 0.98 5.88 8.83
CA ARG A 106 1.67 6.65 9.88
C ARG A 106 1.02 6.44 11.24
N SER A 107 -0.30 6.57 11.32
CA SER A 107 -1.03 6.35 12.57
C SER A 107 -0.86 4.92 13.10
N ASP A 108 -0.84 3.93 12.21
CA ASP A 108 -0.59 2.53 12.60
C ASP A 108 0.84 2.31 13.09
N ASN A 109 1.84 2.92 12.44
CA ASN A 109 3.22 2.87 12.90
C ASN A 109 3.36 3.48 14.30
N ASP A 110 2.83 4.69 14.51
CA ASP A 110 2.89 5.37 15.82
C ASP A 110 2.25 4.49 16.92
N ARG A 111 1.13 3.84 16.61
CA ARG A 111 0.44 2.94 17.53
C ARG A 111 1.28 1.68 17.83
N LEU A 112 1.90 1.09 16.82
CA LEU A 112 2.73 -0.10 16.96
C LEU A 112 4.00 0.20 17.75
N GLU A 113 4.68 1.32 17.46
CA GLU A 113 5.86 1.78 18.18
C GLU A 113 5.54 2.02 19.66
N ALA A 114 4.47 2.77 19.96
CA ALA A 114 4.03 3.00 21.34
C ALA A 114 3.63 1.70 22.06
N SER A 115 3.08 0.71 21.34
CA SER A 115 2.79 -0.60 21.92
C SER A 115 4.07 -1.39 22.21
N GLN A 116 5.04 -1.35 21.29
CA GLN A 116 6.32 -2.03 21.43
C GLN A 116 7.15 -1.45 22.58
N GLU A 117 7.21 -0.12 22.70
CA GLU A 117 7.93 0.56 23.78
C GLU A 117 7.34 0.22 25.15
N ARG A 118 6.00 0.25 25.28
CA ARG A 118 5.32 -0.18 26.51
C ARG A 118 5.61 -1.63 26.86
N GLN A 119 5.55 -2.52 25.86
CA GLN A 119 5.83 -3.94 26.05
C GLN A 119 7.28 -4.18 26.48
N LEU A 120 8.24 -3.51 25.84
CA LEU A 120 9.66 -3.61 26.18
C LEU A 120 9.93 -3.08 27.58
N THR A 121 9.34 -1.95 27.94
CA THR A 121 9.48 -1.35 29.28
C THR A 121 8.94 -2.31 30.34
N ARG A 122 7.73 -2.84 30.15
CA ARG A 122 7.13 -3.83 31.06
C ARG A 122 8.00 -5.07 31.20
N ALA A 123 8.47 -5.64 30.08
CA ALA A 123 9.33 -6.82 30.10
C ALA A 123 10.65 -6.55 30.86
N LYS A 124 11.30 -5.41 30.60
CA LYS A 124 12.52 -5.01 31.31
C LYS A 124 12.29 -4.84 32.81
N THR A 125 11.19 -4.20 33.21
CA THR A 125 10.82 -4.04 34.62
C THR A 125 10.60 -5.39 35.30
N LEU A 126 9.86 -6.31 34.67
CA LEU A 126 9.64 -7.66 35.22
C LEU A 126 10.96 -8.41 35.41
N ILE A 127 11.85 -8.40 34.42
CA ILE A 127 13.17 -9.03 34.54
C ILE A 127 13.97 -8.38 35.68
N ALA A 128 14.02 -7.04 35.73
CA ALA A 128 14.73 -6.30 36.76
C ALA A 128 14.20 -6.61 38.17
N ASP A 129 12.88 -6.74 38.33
CA ASP A 129 12.24 -7.07 39.60
C ASP A 129 12.59 -8.49 40.07
N GLU A 130 12.59 -9.49 39.16
CA GLU A 130 13.04 -10.85 39.49
C GLU A 130 14.52 -10.91 39.84
N VAL A 131 15.37 -10.19 39.11
CA VAL A 131 16.81 -10.11 39.41
C VAL A 131 17.02 -9.47 40.78
N ARG A 132 16.32 -8.37 41.07
CA ARG A 132 16.37 -7.70 42.37
C ARG A 132 15.97 -8.65 43.50
N ASP A 133 14.90 -9.41 43.31
CA ASP A 133 14.45 -10.43 44.26
C ASP A 133 15.50 -11.51 44.51
N LEU A 134 16.15 -12.01 43.45
CA LEU A 134 17.21 -13.02 43.57
C LEU A 134 18.45 -12.49 44.31
N LEU A 135 18.86 -11.26 44.02
CA LEU A 135 20.01 -10.62 44.67
C LEU A 135 19.73 -10.34 46.16
N ARG A 136 18.51 -9.92 46.50
CA ARG A 136 18.12 -9.66 47.90
C ARG A 136 18.15 -10.92 48.77
N HIS A 137 17.93 -12.08 48.16
CA HIS A 137 18.00 -13.38 48.83
C HIS A 137 19.39 -14.04 48.70
N ASP A 138 20.40 -13.34 48.19
CA ASP A 138 21.80 -13.78 48.26
C ASP A 138 22.36 -13.65 49.69
N LEU A 139 23.50 -14.30 49.93
CA LEU A 139 24.26 -14.12 51.17
C LEU A 139 24.82 -12.69 51.26
N ARG A 140 24.98 -12.18 52.48
CA ARG A 140 25.55 -10.85 52.79
C ARG A 140 27.05 -10.79 52.47
N ARG A 141 27.37 -10.73 51.17
CA ARG A 141 28.73 -10.70 50.60
C ARG A 141 29.01 -9.46 49.76
N GLN A 142 27.97 -8.68 49.45
CA GLN A 142 28.04 -7.48 48.63
C GLN A 142 26.94 -6.51 49.09
N ASP A 143 27.33 -5.34 49.60
CA ASP A 143 26.39 -4.36 50.18
C ASP A 143 25.30 -3.93 49.20
N SER A 144 25.65 -3.77 47.92
CA SER A 144 24.71 -3.42 46.86
C SER A 144 23.67 -4.51 46.55
N PHE A 145 23.87 -5.74 47.04
CA PHE A 145 22.90 -6.84 46.86
C PHE A 145 21.98 -7.00 48.07
N GLU A 146 22.29 -6.41 49.23
CA GLU A 146 21.42 -6.52 50.41
C GLU A 146 20.08 -5.78 50.25
N ASN A 147 20.11 -4.62 49.59
CA ASN A 147 18.91 -3.84 49.30
C ASN A 147 19.00 -3.12 47.94
N PRO A 148 19.10 -3.89 46.83
CA PRO A 148 19.20 -3.34 45.48
C PRO A 148 17.93 -2.56 45.16
N ARG A 149 18.05 -1.29 44.77
CA ARG A 149 16.88 -0.47 44.41
C ARG A 149 16.59 -0.51 42.93
N ASN A 150 17.64 -0.44 42.11
CA ASN A 150 17.54 -0.30 40.67
C ASN A 150 18.47 -1.29 39.97
N ILE A 151 17.89 -2.15 39.14
CA ILE A 151 18.61 -3.06 38.25
C ILE A 151 18.43 -2.53 36.83
N GLN A 152 19.55 -2.18 36.19
CA GLN A 152 19.54 -1.74 34.80
C GLN A 152 20.42 -2.68 33.99
N PHE A 153 19.93 -3.05 32.81
CA PHE A 153 20.70 -3.88 31.90
C PHE A 153 20.45 -3.45 30.47
N ASP A 154 21.48 -3.69 29.66
CA ASP A 154 21.46 -3.36 28.25
C ASP A 154 22.10 -4.51 27.45
N PHE A 155 21.30 -5.06 26.53
CA PHE A 155 21.71 -6.20 25.72
C PHE A 155 22.79 -5.84 24.70
N ALA A 156 22.77 -4.62 24.14
CA ALA A 156 23.68 -4.21 23.08
C ALA A 156 25.10 -4.01 23.61
N SER A 157 25.22 -3.40 24.79
CA SER A 157 26.49 -3.16 25.48
C SER A 157 26.92 -4.34 26.35
N ASN A 158 26.07 -5.36 26.52
CA ASN A 158 26.29 -6.50 27.42
C ASN A 158 26.62 -6.06 28.85
N THR A 159 25.83 -5.12 29.38
CA THR A 159 26.05 -4.54 30.71
C THR A 159 24.86 -4.80 31.63
N ILE A 160 25.17 -4.99 32.90
CA ILE A 160 24.21 -5.02 34.01
C ILE A 160 24.77 -4.19 35.15
N THR A 161 23.93 -3.33 35.73
CA THR A 161 24.29 -2.44 36.83
C THR A 161 23.31 -2.64 37.98
N VAL A 162 23.82 -2.50 39.20
CA VAL A 162 23.03 -2.53 40.44
C VAL A 162 23.27 -1.20 41.13
N ASP A 163 22.21 -0.39 41.25
CA ASP A 163 22.27 0.96 41.82
C ASP A 163 23.34 1.87 41.16
N GLY A 164 23.58 1.67 39.86
CA GLY A 164 24.60 2.40 39.09
C GLY A 164 26.02 1.85 39.22
N HIS A 165 26.24 0.82 40.05
CA HIS A 165 27.53 0.15 40.18
C HIS A 165 27.68 -0.97 39.15
N THR A 166 28.87 -1.07 38.56
CA THR A 166 29.26 -2.11 37.59
C THR A 166 30.42 -2.98 38.08
N TYR A 167 31.16 -2.51 39.08
CA TYR A 167 32.31 -3.21 39.65
C TYR A 167 31.87 -4.00 40.88
N PHE A 168 31.95 -5.33 40.77
CA PHE A 168 31.66 -6.27 41.85
C PHE A 168 32.80 -7.28 41.98
N SER A 169 32.89 -7.95 43.14
CA SER A 169 33.82 -9.06 43.34
C SER A 169 33.58 -10.19 42.34
N ALA A 170 34.57 -11.07 42.16
CA ALA A 170 34.51 -12.14 41.17
C ALA A 170 33.29 -13.06 41.36
N SER A 171 33.03 -13.50 42.60
CA SER A 171 31.87 -14.32 42.96
C SER A 171 30.55 -13.56 42.83
N SER A 172 30.50 -12.27 43.20
CA SER A 172 29.28 -11.46 43.04
C SER A 172 28.92 -11.20 41.58
N ARG A 173 29.91 -11.11 40.67
CA ARG A 173 29.64 -11.05 39.22
C ARG A 173 29.03 -12.35 38.69
N VAL A 174 29.45 -13.49 39.23
CA VAL A 174 28.92 -14.80 38.86
C VAL A 174 27.46 -14.93 39.32
N ILE A 175 27.16 -14.56 40.57
CA ILE A 175 25.78 -14.50 41.06
C ILE A 175 24.95 -13.53 40.25
N LEU A 176 25.41 -12.30 40.00
CA LEU A 176 24.65 -11.33 39.22
C LEU A 176 24.30 -11.84 37.82
N LYS A 177 25.25 -12.48 37.13
CA LYS A 177 25.04 -13.08 35.81
C LYS A 177 24.05 -14.23 35.87
N SER A 178 24.20 -15.14 36.83
CA SER A 178 23.31 -16.30 36.99
C SER A 178 21.90 -15.87 37.38
N SER A 179 21.78 -14.90 38.29
CA SER A 179 20.52 -14.25 38.67
C SER A 179 19.86 -13.54 37.49
N PHE A 180 20.62 -12.94 36.57
CA PHE A 180 20.06 -12.37 35.36
C PHE A 180 19.36 -13.43 34.49
N PHE A 181 20.01 -14.57 34.25
CA PHE A 181 19.39 -15.65 33.45
C PHE A 181 18.17 -16.27 34.15
N LEU A 182 18.30 -16.55 35.45
CA LEU A 182 17.19 -17.10 36.23
C LEU A 182 16.04 -16.09 36.37
N GLY A 183 16.34 -14.80 36.54
CA GLY A 183 15.35 -13.73 36.63
C GLY A 183 14.65 -13.49 35.29
N PHE A 184 15.37 -13.56 34.17
CA PHE A 184 14.76 -13.53 32.83
C PHE A 184 13.79 -14.70 32.66
N PHE A 185 14.25 -15.91 32.98
CA PHE A 185 13.44 -17.11 32.96
C PHE A 185 12.18 -16.95 33.82
N ALA A 186 12.30 -16.49 35.06
CA ALA A 186 11.19 -16.30 35.99
C ALA A 186 10.21 -15.22 35.51
N ALA A 187 10.69 -14.15 34.88
CA ALA A 187 9.81 -13.15 34.26
C ALA A 187 9.00 -13.78 33.10
N ALA A 188 9.63 -14.64 32.30
CA ALA A 188 8.98 -15.35 31.20
C ALA A 188 7.95 -16.41 31.63
N THR A 189 8.05 -16.95 32.85
CA THR A 189 7.02 -17.85 33.39
C THR A 189 5.78 -17.08 33.86
N LYS A 190 5.94 -15.80 34.23
CA LYS A 190 4.85 -14.92 34.72
C LYS A 190 4.12 -14.18 33.62
N ASP A 191 4.73 -14.03 32.44
CA ASP A 191 4.17 -13.23 31.36
C ASP A 191 4.18 -13.98 30.01
N ALA A 192 2.98 -14.31 29.52
CA ALA A 192 2.78 -15.02 28.26
C ALA A 192 3.23 -14.24 27.01
N SER A 193 3.43 -12.93 27.11
CA SER A 193 3.92 -12.12 25.99
C SER A 193 5.42 -12.33 25.70
N PHE A 194 6.16 -12.97 26.61
CA PHE A 194 7.55 -13.33 26.39
C PHE A 194 7.65 -14.43 25.33
N ARG A 195 8.41 -14.18 24.27
CA ARG A 195 8.82 -15.20 23.28
C ARG A 195 10.04 -15.99 23.74
N HIS A 196 10.02 -16.42 25.00
CA HIS A 196 11.09 -17.17 25.63
C HIS A 196 10.66 -18.63 25.75
N PRO A 197 11.55 -19.62 25.48
CA PRO A 197 11.18 -21.04 25.52
C PRO A 197 10.87 -21.57 26.93
N ARG A 198 11.01 -20.75 27.97
CA ARG A 198 10.91 -21.15 29.40
C ARG A 198 11.80 -22.35 29.70
N PHE A 199 12.97 -22.32 29.09
CA PHE A 199 14.06 -23.23 29.26
C PHE A 199 15.29 -22.41 29.62
N VAL A 200 16.04 -22.82 30.63
CA VAL A 200 17.31 -22.18 30.99
C VAL A 200 18.33 -23.24 31.40
N MET A 201 19.57 -23.05 30.93
CA MET A 201 20.71 -23.88 31.28
C MET A 201 21.79 -23.00 31.91
N ILE A 202 22.25 -23.34 33.12
CA ILE A 202 23.23 -22.54 33.87
C ILE A 202 24.43 -23.42 34.26
N ASP A 203 25.58 -23.15 33.65
CA ASP A 203 26.84 -23.87 33.93
C ASP A 203 27.85 -23.03 34.75
N THR A 204 27.48 -21.80 35.09
CA THR A 204 28.42 -20.84 35.69
C THR A 204 28.27 -20.68 37.20
N ILE A 205 27.44 -21.49 37.88
CA ILE A 205 27.04 -21.23 39.28
C ILE A 205 28.27 -21.20 40.21
N GLU A 206 29.29 -22.01 39.92
CA GLU A 206 30.44 -22.24 40.79
C GLU A 206 31.74 -21.58 40.30
N ASP A 207 31.63 -20.73 39.27
CA ASP A 207 32.77 -20.03 38.69
C ASP A 207 33.49 -19.11 39.70
N LYS A 208 34.79 -18.89 39.46
CA LYS A 208 35.61 -17.85 40.11
C LYS A 208 35.67 -17.94 41.64
N GLY A 209 35.77 -19.16 42.16
CA GLY A 209 35.95 -19.41 43.59
C GLY A 209 34.65 -19.21 44.38
N MET A 210 33.53 -19.68 43.83
CA MET A 210 32.25 -19.64 44.54
C MET A 210 32.32 -20.44 45.84
N GLU A 211 31.81 -19.87 46.92
CA GLU A 211 31.70 -20.55 48.21
C GLU A 211 30.55 -21.58 48.16
N PRO A 212 30.71 -22.79 48.74
CA PRO A 212 29.68 -23.82 48.72
C PRO A 212 28.33 -23.32 49.25
N GLU A 213 28.33 -22.61 50.39
CA GLU A 213 27.12 -22.05 51.00
C GLU A 213 26.37 -21.11 50.06
N ARG A 214 27.09 -20.29 49.29
CA ARG A 214 26.50 -19.36 48.33
C ARG A 214 25.97 -20.08 47.10
N SER A 215 26.68 -21.11 46.62
CA SER A 215 26.21 -22.00 45.55
C SER A 215 24.91 -22.69 45.98
N HIS A 216 24.88 -23.31 47.16
CA HIS A 216 23.70 -23.98 47.70
C HIS A 216 22.50 -23.02 47.82
N ASN A 217 22.72 -21.81 48.33
CA ASN A 217 21.69 -20.79 48.40
C ASN A 217 21.11 -20.47 47.01
N PHE A 218 21.96 -20.30 45.99
CA PHE A 218 21.49 -20.03 44.63
C PHE A 218 20.71 -21.21 44.04
N GLN A 219 21.14 -22.45 44.29
CA GLN A 219 20.41 -23.65 43.87
C GLN A 219 19.02 -23.75 44.53
N ASN A 220 18.92 -23.44 45.83
CA ASN A 220 17.63 -23.37 46.52
C ASN A 220 16.73 -22.27 45.95
N GLN A 221 17.30 -21.15 45.52
CA GLN A 221 16.55 -20.10 44.81
C GLN A 221 16.07 -20.57 43.43
N ILE A 222 16.84 -21.40 42.71
CA ILE A 222 16.40 -22.04 41.46
C ILE A 222 15.16 -22.90 41.72
N LEU A 223 15.21 -23.79 42.73
CA LEU A 223 14.07 -24.62 43.10
C LEU A 223 12.85 -23.76 43.44
N ARG A 224 13.02 -22.71 44.25
CA ARG A 224 11.94 -21.76 44.59
C ARG A 224 11.29 -21.17 43.33
N LYS A 225 12.10 -20.66 42.39
CA LYS A 225 11.57 -20.06 41.14
C LYS A 225 10.89 -21.08 40.23
N SER A 226 11.37 -22.33 40.22
CA SER A 226 10.70 -23.44 39.53
C SER A 226 9.33 -23.73 40.15
N GLN A 227 9.24 -23.82 41.48
CA GLN A 227 7.99 -24.09 42.18
C GLN A 227 6.98 -22.93 42.08
N GLU A 228 7.45 -21.69 41.99
CA GLU A 228 6.60 -20.50 41.78
C GLU A 228 6.02 -20.41 40.35
N ALA A 229 6.62 -21.10 39.37
CA ALA A 229 6.21 -20.98 37.99
C ALA A 229 4.88 -21.71 37.72
N ILE A 230 3.92 -20.97 37.18
CA ILE A 230 2.55 -21.46 36.88
C ILE A 230 2.41 -22.13 35.50
N VAL A 231 3.54 -22.37 34.83
CA VAL A 231 3.61 -22.85 33.45
C VAL A 231 4.66 -23.93 33.32
N ASP A 232 4.53 -24.78 32.31
CA ASP A 232 5.56 -25.76 31.96
C ASP A 232 6.87 -25.05 31.64
N HIS A 233 7.94 -25.58 32.23
CA HIS A 233 9.27 -25.01 32.15
C HIS A 233 10.32 -26.09 32.44
N GLN A 234 11.58 -25.80 32.10
CA GLN A 234 12.70 -26.66 32.42
C GLN A 234 13.92 -25.82 32.80
N ILE A 235 14.55 -26.19 33.92
CA ILE A 235 15.80 -25.60 34.38
C ILE A 235 16.83 -26.72 34.47
N ILE A 236 17.99 -26.53 33.84
CA ILE A 236 19.12 -27.45 33.95
C ILE A 236 20.30 -26.63 34.48
N TYR A 237 21.03 -27.16 35.45
CA TYR A 237 22.27 -26.53 35.87
C TYR A 237 23.32 -27.57 36.24
N ALA A 238 24.59 -27.17 36.11
CA ALA A 238 25.71 -27.97 36.54
C ALA A 238 26.23 -27.48 37.90
N THR A 239 26.57 -28.43 38.76
CA THR A 239 27.12 -28.17 40.10
C THR A 239 28.04 -29.32 40.51
N ALA A 240 29.17 -28.99 41.12
CA ALA A 240 30.02 -29.95 41.83
C ALA A 240 29.74 -29.94 43.35
N MET A 241 28.95 -28.99 43.83
CA MET A 241 28.61 -28.78 45.23
C MET A 241 27.07 -28.71 45.37
N ILE A 242 26.40 -29.87 45.24
CA ILE A 242 24.93 -29.94 45.32
C ILE A 242 24.44 -29.47 46.69
N SER A 243 23.39 -28.64 46.70
CA SER A 243 22.69 -28.28 47.94
C SER A 243 22.15 -29.55 48.62
N PRO A 244 22.37 -29.77 49.93
CA PRO A 244 21.87 -30.95 50.63
C PRO A 244 20.34 -31.15 50.52
N GLU A 245 19.58 -30.08 50.31
CA GLU A 245 18.11 -30.13 50.12
C GLU A 245 17.70 -30.64 48.73
N LEU A 246 18.64 -30.66 47.78
CA LEU A 246 18.45 -31.05 46.38
C LEU A 246 19.21 -32.34 46.03
N ASP A 247 19.92 -32.93 46.99
CA ASP A 247 20.59 -34.23 46.85
C ASP A 247 19.58 -35.37 46.92
N ASP A 248 18.68 -35.40 45.94
CA ASP A 248 17.58 -36.34 45.79
C ASP A 248 17.51 -36.83 44.34
N GLU A 249 17.23 -38.12 44.13
CA GLU A 249 17.21 -38.76 42.80
C GLU A 249 16.21 -38.09 41.83
N ASN A 250 15.20 -37.37 42.32
CA ASN A 250 14.24 -36.65 41.48
C ASN A 250 14.85 -35.40 40.81
N TYR A 251 15.94 -34.84 41.33
CA TYR A 251 16.58 -33.63 40.81
C TYR A 251 17.94 -33.89 40.16
N LEU A 252 18.53 -35.06 40.39
CA LEU A 252 19.87 -35.41 39.95
C LEU A 252 19.89 -36.17 38.62
N VAL A 253 20.89 -35.87 37.79
CA VAL A 253 21.14 -36.59 36.54
C VAL A 253 22.59 -37.07 36.52
N GLY A 254 22.77 -38.39 36.53
CA GLY A 254 24.08 -39.02 36.55
C GLY A 254 24.63 -39.26 37.96
N ARG A 255 25.81 -39.90 38.03
CA ARG A 255 26.49 -40.17 39.30
C ARG A 255 27.31 -38.97 39.76
N TYR A 256 27.52 -38.86 41.07
CA TYR A 256 28.54 -37.97 41.62
C TYR A 256 29.93 -38.51 41.28
N TYR A 257 30.84 -37.64 40.84
CA TYR A 257 32.20 -38.01 40.46
C TYR A 257 33.19 -37.51 41.50
N THR A 258 34.21 -38.32 41.79
CA THR A 258 35.28 -37.95 42.70
C THR A 258 36.63 -38.05 42.00
N ARG A 259 37.70 -37.65 42.69
CA ARG A 259 39.06 -37.85 42.17
C ARG A 259 39.37 -39.33 41.99
N ASP A 260 38.88 -40.18 42.89
CA ASP A 260 39.09 -41.62 42.85
C ASP A 260 38.14 -42.31 41.87
N GLU A 261 37.00 -41.68 41.56
CA GLU A 261 36.00 -42.15 40.59
C GLU A 261 35.73 -41.09 39.51
N PRO A 262 36.62 -40.95 38.51
CA PRO A 262 36.52 -39.90 37.50
C PRO A 262 35.36 -40.13 36.51
N THR A 263 35.03 -39.07 35.76
CA THR A 263 33.99 -39.11 34.72
C THR A 263 34.35 -40.02 33.54
N LEU A 264 35.64 -40.16 33.23
CA LEU A 264 36.12 -41.02 32.16
C LEU A 264 36.84 -42.23 32.76
N ALA A 265 36.33 -43.42 32.49
CA ALA A 265 37.00 -44.68 32.77
C ALA A 265 37.96 -44.99 31.60
N ILE A 266 39.12 -44.32 31.58
CA ILE A 266 40.19 -44.64 30.63
C ILE A 266 41.08 -45.68 31.29
N GLU A 267 41.02 -46.92 30.82
CA GLU A 267 42.02 -47.93 31.16
C GLU A 267 43.35 -47.54 30.50
N THR A 268 44.38 -47.26 31.32
CA THR A 268 45.77 -47.08 30.88
C THR A 268 46.55 -48.37 30.95
#